data_AF-A0AA95HFI4-F1
#
_entry.id   AF-A0AA95HFI4-F1
#
_cell.length_a   1.000
_cell.length_b   1.000
_cell.length_c   1.000
_cell.angle_alpha   90.00
_cell.angle_beta   90.00
_cell.angle_gamma   90.00
#
_symmetry.space_group_name_H-M   'P 1'
#
loop_
_entity.id
_entity.type
_entity.pdbx_description
1 polymer ?
#
loop_
_entity_poly.entity_id
_entity_poly.type
_entity_poly.pdbx_seq_one_letter_code
_entity_poly.pdbx_strand_id
1 'polypeptide(L)'
;MRINARLDDSYERKFQLVQQRERKNRSDILKEALDSYFAIKLRQDEDEALAKNQKLLQMLGGIMSAPADSSVNYKKYVKGYLDEKFGHR
;
A
#
# COMPACT_ATOMS: atom_id res chain seq x y z
N MET A 1 -3.28 13.10 24.74
CA MET A 1 -4.70 12.69 24.62
C MET A 1 -5.04 11.74 25.75
N ARG A 2 -6.20 11.88 26.40
CA ARG A 2 -6.66 10.95 27.46
C ARG A 2 -7.83 10.13 26.92
N ILE A 3 -7.69 8.81 26.91
CA ILE A 3 -8.73 7.90 26.45
C ILE A 3 -9.29 7.18 27.67
N ASN A 4 -10.60 7.28 27.89
CA ASN A 4 -11.31 6.49 28.89
C ASN A 4 -12.20 5.50 28.13
N ALA A 5 -11.91 4.20 28.25
CA ALA A 5 -12.70 3.13 27.66
C ALA A 5 -13.21 2.21 28.77
N ARG A 6 -14.49 1.82 28.70
CA ARG A 6 -15.03 0.76 29.53
C ARG A 6 -14.84 -0.55 28.80
N LEU A 7 -14.17 -1.50 29.44
CA LEU A 7 -14.05 -2.87 28.97
C LEU A 7 -15.12 -3.71 29.68
N ASP A 8 -15.62 -4.73 28.99
CA ASP A 8 -16.42 -5.75 29.66
C ASP A 8 -15.53 -6.65 30.53
N ASP A 9 -16.16 -7.45 31.40
CA ASP A 9 -15.48 -8.34 32.35
C ASP A 9 -14.55 -9.35 31.66
N SER A 10 -14.86 -9.73 30.42
CA SER A 10 -14.06 -10.70 29.65
C SER A 10 -12.76 -10.08 29.17
N TYR A 11 -12.83 -8.87 28.61
CA TYR A 11 -11.65 -8.12 28.19
C TYR A 11 -10.82 -7.61 29.37
N GLU A 12 -11.45 -7.29 30.51
CA GLU A 12 -10.72 -6.94 31.72
C GLU A 12 -9.84 -8.09 32.20
N ARG A 13 -10.36 -9.33 32.25
CA ARG A 13 -9.55 -10.51 32.62
C ARG A 13 -8.38 -10.73 31.67
N LYS A 14 -8.60 -10.61 30.36
CA LYS A 14 -7.55 -10.73 29.35
C LYS A 14 -6.46 -9.67 29.56
N PHE A 15 -6.88 -8.43 29.82
CA PHE A 15 -5.97 -7.31 30.05
C PHE A 15 -5.14 -7.51 31.31
N GLN A 16 -5.75 -7.94 32.41
CA GLN A 16 -5.04 -8.26 33.66
C GLN A 16 -4.02 -9.39 33.45
N LEU A 17 -4.36 -10.41 32.67
CA LEU A 17 -3.47 -11.54 32.39
C LEU A 17 -2.24 -11.11 31.57
N VAL A 18 -2.44 -10.27 30.55
CA VAL A 18 -1.34 -9.64 29.80
C VAL A 18 -0.48 -8.78 30.72
N GLN A 19 -1.12 -8.00 31.59
CA GLN A 19 -0.41 -7.14 32.54
C GLN A 19 0.48 -7.93 33.51
N GLN A 20 -0.01 -9.06 34.03
CA GLN A 20 0.76 -9.93 34.93
C GLN A 20 1.94 -10.60 34.23
N ARG A 21 1.72 -11.08 33.00
CA ARG A 21 2.74 -11.84 32.23
C ARG A 21 3.86 -10.94 31.74
N GLU A 22 3.51 -9.79 31.18
CA GLU A 22 4.48 -8.86 30.55
C GLU A 22 5.09 -7.88 31.57
N ARG A 23 4.51 -7.78 32.78
CA ARG A 23 4.91 -6.81 33.82
C ARG A 23 4.94 -5.35 33.33
N LYS A 24 4.09 -5.02 32.36
CA LYS A 24 3.97 -3.68 31.79
C LYS A 24 2.84 -2.90 32.45
N ASN A 25 2.94 -1.57 32.38
CA ASN A 25 1.83 -0.72 32.79
C ASN A 25 0.72 -0.75 31.73
N ARG A 26 -0.48 -0.29 32.11
CA ARG A 26 -1.65 -0.34 31.24
C ARG A 26 -1.46 0.47 29.95
N SER A 27 -0.78 1.60 30.06
CA SER A 27 -0.54 2.53 28.94
C SER A 27 0.38 1.94 27.89
N ASP A 28 1.43 1.23 28.31
CA ASP A 28 2.41 0.64 27.40
C ASP A 28 1.82 -0.57 26.68
N ILE A 29 1.03 -1.38 27.38
CA ILE A 29 0.25 -2.47 26.75
C ILE A 29 -0.69 -1.91 25.68
N LEU A 30 -1.38 -0.80 25.97
CA LEU A 30 -2.28 -0.16 25.01
C LEU A 30 -1.53 0.43 23.81
N LYS A 31 -0.37 1.07 24.02
CA LYS A 31 0.46 1.58 22.92
C LYS A 31 0.92 0.45 22.00
N GLU A 32 1.49 -0.61 22.56
CA GLU A 32 1.96 -1.76 21.77
C GLU A 32 0.83 -2.47 21.03
N ALA A 33 -0.35 -2.62 21.66
CA ALA A 33 -1.53 -3.16 21.01
C ALA A 33 -1.99 -2.28 19.83
N LEU A 34 -1.91 -0.96 19.99
CA LEU A 34 -2.28 -0.01 18.94
C LEU A 34 -1.26 0.02 17.80
N ASP A 35 0.04 -0.04 18.12
CA ASP A 35 1.12 -0.17 17.14
C ASP A 35 1.00 -1.47 16.36
N SER A 36 0.70 -2.59 17.04
CA SER A 36 0.46 -3.88 16.40
C SER A 36 -0.77 -3.83 15.51
N TYR A 37 -1.86 -3.24 15.98
CA TYR A 37 -3.07 -3.06 15.18
C TYR A 37 -2.80 -2.21 13.94
N PHE A 38 -2.10 -1.08 14.09
CA PHE A 38 -1.75 -0.20 12.99
C PHE A 38 -0.83 -0.91 11.98
N ALA A 39 0.20 -1.60 12.46
CA ALA A 39 1.14 -2.33 11.61
C ALA A 39 0.47 -3.48 10.85
N ILE A 40 -0.43 -4.22 11.49
CA ILE A 40 -1.09 -5.39 10.89
C ILE A 40 -2.24 -4.97 9.97
N LYS A 41 -3.08 -4.02 10.37
CA LYS A 41 -4.29 -3.66 9.60
C LYS A 41 -4.04 -2.50 8.65
N LEU A 42 -3.50 -1.38 9.14
CA LEU A 42 -3.41 -0.16 8.35
C LEU A 42 -2.21 -0.12 7.43
N ARG A 43 -1.04 -0.60 7.87
CA ARG A 43 0.14 -0.69 6.99
C ARG A 43 -0.05 -1.67 5.85
N GLN A 44 -0.76 -2.78 6.08
CA GLN A 44 -1.10 -3.71 4.99
C GLN A 44 -1.96 -3.04 3.93
N ASP A 45 -2.97 -2.25 4.33
CA ASP A 45 -3.83 -1.54 3.40
C ASP A 45 -3.05 -0.45 2.62
N GLU A 46 -2.15 0.29 3.29
CA GLU A 46 -1.31 1.30 2.66
C GLU A 46 -0.25 0.68 1.73
N ASP A 47 0.46 -0.36 2.17
CA ASP A 47 1.46 -1.06 1.37
C ASP A 47 0.81 -1.77 0.18
N GLU A 48 -0.39 -2.33 0.34
CA GLU A 48 -1.15 -2.91 -0.76
C GLU A 48 -1.63 -1.85 -1.76
N ALA A 49 -2.09 -0.69 -1.29
CA ALA A 49 -2.43 0.45 -2.15
C ALA A 49 -1.20 0.98 -2.91
N LEU A 50 -0.06 1.09 -2.23
CA LEU A 50 1.20 1.56 -2.80
C LEU A 50 1.76 0.56 -3.82
N ALA A 51 1.68 -0.74 -3.53
CA ALA A 51 2.02 -1.81 -4.47
C ALA A 51 1.09 -1.83 -5.70
N LYS A 52 -0.22 -1.61 -5.52
CA LYS A 52 -1.18 -1.45 -6.64
C LYS A 52 -0.81 -0.25 -7.49
N ASN A 53 -0.50 0.90 -6.88
CA ASN A 53 -0.10 2.10 -7.60
C ASN A 53 1.24 1.93 -8.33
N GLN A 54 2.23 1.29 -7.71
CA GLN A 54 3.50 0.96 -8.37
C GLN A 54 3.30 0.02 -9.56
N LYS A 55 2.43 -0.99 -9.42
CA LYS A 55 2.08 -1.90 -10.52
C LYS A 55 1.38 -1.15 -11.66
N LEU A 56 0.45 -0.23 -11.36
CA LEU A 56 -0.17 0.64 -12.35
C LEU A 56 0.87 1.52 -13.05
N LEU A 57 1.78 2.14 -12.30
CA LEU A 57 2.87 2.94 -12.87
C LEU A 57 3.83 2.12 -13.74
N GLN A 58 4.13 0.87 -13.38
CA GLN A 58 4.91 -0.03 -14.24
C GLN A 58 4.17 -0.39 -15.53
N MET A 59 2.86 -0.67 -15.44
CA MET A 59 2.02 -0.94 -16.62
C MET A 59 1.90 0.29 -17.53
N LEU A 60 1.88 1.50 -16.95
CA LEU A 60 1.85 2.77 -17.68
C LEU A 60 3.25 3.26 -18.09
N GLY A 61 4.32 2.72 -17.49
CA GLY A 61 5.71 3.10 -17.73
C GLY A 61 6.20 2.80 -19.15
N GLY A 62 5.48 1.97 -19.90
CA GLY A 62 5.70 1.76 -21.33
C GLY A 62 5.24 2.92 -22.23
N ILE A 63 4.58 3.95 -21.67
CA ILE A 63 4.01 5.09 -22.42
C ILE A 63 4.96 6.32 -22.35
N MET A 64 6.01 6.28 -21.53
CA MET A 64 6.84 7.47 -21.22
C MET A 64 7.88 7.86 -22.28
N SER A 65 8.20 7.00 -23.26
CA SER A 65 9.17 7.33 -24.31
C SER A 65 8.48 7.42 -25.66
N ALA A 66 7.80 8.54 -25.86
CA ALA A 66 7.23 8.91 -27.15
C ALA A 66 7.70 10.33 -27.49
N PRO A 67 8.12 10.61 -28.74
CA PRO A 67 8.39 11.97 -29.19
C PRO A 67 7.28 12.96 -28.80
N ALA A 68 7.60 14.21 -28.48
CA ALA A 68 6.62 15.21 -28.05
C ALA A 68 5.50 15.46 -29.09
N ASP A 69 5.78 15.18 -30.37
CA ASP A 69 4.87 15.25 -31.50
C ASP A 69 4.16 13.92 -31.80
N SER A 70 4.27 12.91 -30.92
CA SER A 70 3.68 11.58 -31.13
C SER A 70 2.18 11.63 -31.37
N SER A 71 1.45 12.52 -30.69
CA SER A 71 0.01 12.67 -30.92
C SER A 71 -0.31 13.20 -32.32
N VAL A 72 0.53 14.10 -32.84
CA VAL A 72 0.34 14.71 -34.18
C VAL A 72 0.78 13.75 -35.28
N ASN A 73 1.89 13.04 -35.06
CA ASN A 73 2.57 12.22 -36.06
C ASN A 73 2.41 10.71 -35.82
N TYR A 74 1.43 10.27 -35.01
CA TYR A 74 1.28 8.87 -34.58
C TYR A 74 1.27 7.88 -35.76
N LYS A 75 0.60 8.22 -36.88
CA LYS A 75 0.53 7.37 -38.08
C LYS A 75 1.91 7.12 -38.69
N LYS A 76 2.81 8.10 -38.65
CA LYS A 76 4.18 7.98 -39.15
C LYS A 76 4.99 7.02 -38.28
N TYR A 77 4.90 7.17 -36.96
CA TYR A 77 5.62 6.29 -36.03
C TYR A 77 5.10 4.86 -36.06
N VAL A 78 3.78 4.66 -36.10
CA VAL A 78 3.17 3.34 -36.22
C VAL A 78 3.55 2.68 -37.54
N LYS A 79 3.53 3.43 -38.65
CA LYS A 79 3.96 2.91 -39.95
C LYS A 79 5.42 2.47 -39.92
N GLY A 80 6.32 3.32 -39.39
CA GLY A 80 7.74 2.99 -39.27
C GLY A 80 7.97 1.73 -38.43
N TYR A 81 7.28 1.59 -37.29
CA TYR A 81 7.35 0.39 -36.45
C TYR A 81 6.87 -0.88 -37.18
N LEU A 82 5.77 -0.78 -37.93
CA LEU A 82 5.22 -1.92 -38.67
C LEU A 82 6.14 -2.33 -39.83
N ASP A 83 6.69 -1.35 -40.54
CA ASP A 83 7.65 -1.56 -41.62
C ASP A 83 8.93 -2.26 -41.11
N GLU A 84 9.47 -1.80 -39.97
CA GLU A 84 10.65 -2.40 -39.33
C GLU A 84 10.39 -3.83 -38.85
N LYS A 85 9.22 -4.08 -38.24
CA LYS A 85 8.92 -5.36 -37.58
C LYS A 85 8.52 -6.46 -38.55
N PHE A 86 7.83 -6.13 -39.63
CA PHE A 86 7.24 -7.12 -40.53
C PHE A 86 7.88 -7.15 -41.92
N GLY A 87 8.74 -6.19 -42.24
CA GLY A 87 9.22 -5.99 -43.60
C GLY A 87 8.07 -5.54 -44.50
N HIS A 88 8.33 -4.58 -45.37
CA HIS A 88 7.32 -4.05 -46.28
C HIS A 88 6.53 -5.17 -46.97
N ARG A 89 5.21 -5.22 -46.74
CA ARG A 89 4.27 -5.90 -47.64
C ARG A 89 3.76 -4.89 -48.65
#